data_AF-A0A6C1RTW8-F1
#
_entry.id   AF-A0A6C1RTW8-F1
#
_cell.length_a   1.000
_cell.length_b   1.000
_cell.length_c   1.000
_cell.angle_alpha   90.00
_cell.angle_beta   90.00
_cell.angle_gamma   90.00
#
_symmetry.space_group_name_H-M   'P 1'
#
loop_
_entity.id
_entity.type
_entity.pdbx_description
1 polymer ?
#
loop_
_entity_poly.entity_id
_entity_poly.type
_entity_poly.pdbx_seq_one_letter_code
_entity_poly.pdbx_strand_id
1 'polypeptide(L)'
;MATVRTDDQLLDSLSRISNKRHLKHLPPTAAAIYPLIIKGRDFVVETVSPDDISVLLPPLVRIRKTSQGIQALVVRERSKDIVRCAEILQREFNRRGPRKRSVTVVALGTEASARKEADLVSRKPDILVSTASRIIDHLRRDNIGLETVRTCVLEQPAEQEVDGFNADIEFIYSKFQRSPQTAVFTSLGVEHVERITALLRRPVFVAVSREEESASHAIQQEKRAVSTKSYQHVRKDQALKNRIKEILKEIHEDENPEELNAYRAIINANVSIFSRGYFAAYLLKQMHLNPGASPKKSRSASGSNGRGARNSAPSQAPKGPAAETDNPTENTTSIFVSIGKNRKVFPRDLIALFAGVDSITGEDIGQIKILDNYSFVELANEKTDSAIEALNNTEFRGRKLTVNYARKKD
;
A
#
# COMPACT_ATOMS: atom_id res chain seq x y z
N MET A 1 21.79 -22.41 10.78
CA MET A 1 22.91 -21.62 10.23
C MET A 1 22.67 -21.39 8.74
N ALA A 2 21.63 -20.65 8.39
CA ALA A 2 21.40 -20.22 7.02
C ALA A 2 21.89 -18.77 6.89
N THR A 3 22.67 -18.55 5.85
CA THR A 3 23.58 -17.45 5.66
C THR A 3 22.80 -16.15 5.47
N VAL A 4 23.10 -15.15 6.31
CA VAL A 4 23.09 -13.73 5.94
C VAL A 4 23.39 -13.68 4.43
N ARG A 5 22.42 -13.34 3.57
CA ARG A 5 22.76 -12.92 2.20
C ARG A 5 23.63 -11.70 2.40
N THR A 6 24.94 -11.93 2.47
CA THR A 6 25.98 -10.93 2.53
C THR A 6 25.82 -10.08 1.29
N ASP A 7 26.22 -8.82 1.35
CA ASP A 7 26.23 -7.97 0.16
C ASP A 7 26.93 -8.71 -1.02
N ASP A 8 27.88 -9.61 -0.73
CA ASP A 8 28.47 -10.57 -1.68
C ASP A 8 27.50 -11.45 -2.48
N GLN A 9 26.40 -11.98 -1.93
CA GLN A 9 25.44 -12.80 -2.71
C GLN A 9 24.57 -11.93 -3.64
N LEU A 10 24.27 -10.72 -3.20
CA LEU A 10 23.60 -9.67 -3.97
C LEU A 10 24.51 -9.23 -5.13
N LEU A 11 25.78 -8.96 -4.84
CA LEU A 11 26.84 -8.64 -5.80
C LEU A 11 27.12 -9.81 -6.77
N ASP A 12 27.07 -11.06 -6.31
CA ASP A 12 27.27 -12.23 -7.16
C ASP A 12 26.10 -12.41 -8.15
N SER A 13 24.87 -12.15 -7.70
CA SER A 13 23.68 -12.13 -8.56
C SER A 13 23.74 -11.00 -9.60
N LEU A 14 24.22 -9.81 -9.20
CA LEU A 14 24.38 -8.63 -10.08
C LEU A 14 25.53 -8.77 -11.09
N SER A 15 26.61 -9.46 -10.71
CA SER A 15 27.76 -9.73 -11.58
C SER A 15 27.41 -10.61 -12.79
N ARG A 16 26.41 -11.47 -12.63
CA ARG A 16 25.92 -12.42 -13.64
C ARG A 16 25.02 -11.78 -14.69
N ILE A 17 24.52 -10.57 -14.45
CA ILE A 17 23.61 -9.81 -15.34
C ILE A 17 24.30 -9.40 -16.66
N SER A 18 25.64 -9.38 -16.69
CA SER A 18 26.40 -9.10 -17.92
C SER A 18 26.29 -10.22 -18.98
N ASN A 19 25.76 -11.40 -18.65
CA ASN A 19 25.61 -12.52 -19.57
C ASN A 19 24.14 -12.95 -19.70
N LYS A 20 23.58 -12.91 -20.93
CA LYS A 20 22.19 -13.31 -21.24
C LYS A 20 21.80 -14.70 -20.71
N ARG A 21 22.77 -15.57 -20.41
CA ARG A 21 22.54 -16.94 -19.91
C ARG A 21 22.18 -17.03 -18.43
N HIS A 22 22.19 -15.93 -17.66
CA HIS A 22 22.02 -15.99 -16.19
C HIS A 22 20.79 -15.24 -15.65
N LEU A 23 19.84 -14.90 -16.53
CA LEU A 23 18.51 -14.40 -16.18
C LEU A 23 17.77 -15.31 -15.18
N LYS A 24 18.08 -16.62 -15.18
CA LYS A 24 17.48 -17.64 -14.31
C LYS A 24 17.75 -17.46 -12.81
N HIS A 25 18.69 -16.60 -12.41
CA HIS A 25 19.07 -16.38 -11.01
C HIS A 25 18.65 -15.02 -10.46
N LEU A 26 17.96 -14.19 -11.25
CA LEU A 26 17.42 -12.94 -10.76
C LEU A 26 16.21 -13.19 -9.85
N PRO A 27 15.99 -12.34 -8.84
CA PRO A 27 14.69 -12.30 -8.14
C PRO A 27 13.53 -12.18 -9.14
N PRO A 28 12.34 -12.72 -8.82
CA PRO A 28 11.19 -12.71 -9.72
C PRO A 28 10.87 -11.32 -10.29
N THR A 29 10.83 -10.30 -9.43
CA THR A 29 10.63 -8.90 -9.83
C THR A 29 11.70 -8.43 -10.81
N ALA A 30 12.97 -8.65 -10.49
CA ALA A 30 14.10 -8.27 -11.35
C ALA A 30 14.06 -8.98 -12.71
N ALA A 31 13.68 -10.26 -12.75
CA ALA A 31 13.50 -11.02 -13.98
C ALA A 31 12.34 -10.48 -14.83
N ALA A 32 11.22 -10.11 -14.19
CA ALA A 32 10.05 -9.55 -14.86
C ALA A 32 10.31 -8.17 -15.47
N ILE A 33 11.06 -7.29 -14.78
CA ILE A 33 11.35 -5.94 -15.26
C ILE A 33 12.50 -5.87 -16.26
N TYR A 34 13.42 -6.84 -16.27
CA TYR A 34 14.61 -6.79 -17.14
C TYR A 34 14.30 -6.60 -18.65
N PRO A 35 13.33 -7.32 -19.26
CA PRO A 35 12.93 -7.09 -20.64
C PRO A 35 12.40 -5.67 -20.89
N LEU A 36 11.73 -5.08 -19.90
CA LEU A 36 11.20 -3.72 -19.96
C LEU A 36 12.34 -2.69 -19.94
N ILE A 37 13.35 -2.90 -19.08
CA ILE A 37 14.56 -2.09 -18.96
C ILE A 37 15.32 -2.04 -20.30
N ILE A 38 15.56 -3.19 -20.93
CA ILE A 38 16.26 -3.25 -22.23
C ILE A 38 15.48 -2.52 -23.31
N LYS A 39 14.16 -2.75 -23.37
CA LYS A 39 13.27 -2.12 -24.37
C LYS A 39 13.06 -0.62 -24.14
N GLY A 40 13.52 -0.07 -23.02
CA GLY A 40 13.30 1.34 -22.70
C GLY A 40 11.86 1.67 -22.34
N ARG A 41 11.05 0.67 -21.93
CA ARG A 41 9.65 0.86 -21.54
C ARG A 41 9.53 1.33 -20.10
N ASP A 42 8.71 2.32 -19.85
CA ASP A 42 8.37 2.71 -18.48
C ASP A 42 7.60 1.60 -17.79
N PHE A 43 7.74 1.49 -16.48
CA PHE A 43 7.02 0.49 -15.70
C PHE A 43 6.78 0.91 -14.26
N VAL A 44 5.72 0.35 -13.69
CA VAL A 44 5.32 0.48 -12.29
C VAL A 44 5.32 -0.92 -11.69
N VAL A 45 6.01 -1.08 -10.57
CA VAL A 45 6.04 -2.31 -9.79
C VAL A 45 5.27 -2.06 -8.51
N GLU A 46 4.19 -2.82 -8.31
CA GLU A 46 3.46 -2.83 -7.05
C GLU A 46 4.09 -3.89 -6.13
N THR A 47 4.69 -3.44 -5.03
CA THR A 47 5.38 -4.29 -4.06
C THR A 47 5.47 -3.62 -2.70
N VAL A 48 5.23 -4.37 -1.62
CA VAL A 48 5.41 -3.85 -0.25
C VAL A 48 6.87 -3.63 0.14
N SER A 49 7.82 -4.27 -0.54
CA SER A 49 9.24 -4.08 -0.28
C SER A 49 10.05 -4.37 -1.55
N PRO A 50 10.36 -3.35 -2.37
CA PRO A 50 11.18 -3.55 -3.54
C PRO A 50 12.57 -4.06 -3.12
N ASP A 51 13.01 -5.17 -3.70
CA ASP A 51 14.34 -5.68 -3.45
C ASP A 51 15.40 -4.76 -4.08
N ASP A 52 16.55 -4.61 -3.42
CA ASP A 52 17.62 -3.72 -3.89
C ASP A 52 18.06 -4.09 -5.32
N ILE A 53 18.03 -5.37 -5.73
CA ILE A 53 18.42 -5.76 -7.11
C ILE A 53 17.50 -5.09 -8.12
N SER A 54 16.18 -5.20 -7.92
CA SER A 54 15.18 -4.63 -8.81
C SER A 54 15.31 -3.11 -8.95
N VAL A 55 15.54 -2.39 -7.85
CA VAL A 55 15.72 -0.92 -7.84
C VAL A 55 17.01 -0.52 -8.55
N LEU A 56 18.09 -1.29 -8.38
CA LEU A 56 19.40 -0.98 -8.94
C LEU A 56 19.56 -1.43 -10.40
N LEU A 57 18.69 -2.32 -10.89
CA LEU A 57 18.81 -2.91 -12.21
C LEU A 57 18.71 -1.89 -13.36
N PRO A 58 17.77 -0.92 -13.35
CA PRO A 58 17.66 0.07 -14.42
C PRO A 58 18.96 0.86 -14.69
N PRO A 59 19.62 1.49 -13.69
CA PRO A 59 20.90 2.16 -13.92
C PRO A 59 22.01 1.17 -14.31
N LEU A 60 22.08 -0.01 -13.70
CA LEU A 60 23.12 -1.00 -14.01
C LEU A 60 23.09 -1.50 -15.46
N VAL A 61 21.90 -1.60 -16.06
CA VAL A 61 21.75 -2.06 -17.45
C VAL A 61 21.95 -0.93 -18.44
N ARG A 62 21.50 0.29 -18.11
CA ARG A 62 21.39 1.35 -19.12
C ARG A 62 22.61 2.22 -19.21
N ILE A 63 23.40 2.42 -18.16
CA ILE A 63 24.54 3.35 -18.15
C ILE A 63 25.53 3.10 -19.31
N ARG A 64 25.99 4.19 -19.95
CA ARG A 64 26.81 4.19 -21.17
C ARG A 64 28.13 4.81 -20.77
N LYS A 65 29.15 3.97 -20.70
CA LYS A 65 30.53 4.37 -20.35
C LYS A 65 31.20 5.27 -21.41
N THR A 66 30.51 5.63 -22.48
CA THR A 66 31.00 6.57 -23.51
C THR A 66 30.44 7.98 -23.38
N SER A 67 29.36 8.16 -22.61
CA SER A 67 28.72 9.46 -22.39
C SER A 67 29.18 10.05 -21.06
N GLN A 68 29.18 11.37 -20.90
CA GLN A 68 29.44 12.04 -19.61
C GLN A 68 28.16 12.72 -19.10
N GLY A 69 28.18 13.15 -17.83
CA GLY A 69 27.05 13.79 -17.18
C GLY A 69 26.12 12.82 -16.47
N ILE A 70 25.11 13.36 -15.79
CA ILE A 70 24.14 12.59 -15.02
C ILE A 70 23.25 11.82 -15.98
N GLN A 71 23.34 10.51 -15.95
CA GLN A 71 22.61 9.61 -16.85
C GLN A 71 21.47 8.87 -16.15
N ALA A 72 21.55 8.70 -14.82
CA ALA A 72 20.51 8.10 -14.03
C ALA A 72 20.24 8.87 -12.73
N LEU A 73 18.95 9.01 -12.39
CA LEU A 73 18.49 9.45 -11.09
C LEU A 73 17.82 8.28 -10.37
N VAL A 74 18.12 8.12 -9.09
CA VAL A 74 17.45 7.17 -8.19
C VAL A 74 16.93 7.94 -6.99
N VAL A 75 15.61 8.09 -6.92
CA VAL A 75 14.91 8.86 -5.88
C VAL A 75 14.42 7.92 -4.79
N ARG A 76 14.92 8.11 -3.56
CA ARG A 76 14.53 7.37 -2.35
C ARG A 76 14.45 8.35 -1.18
N GLU A 77 13.57 8.13 -0.21
CA GLU A 77 13.41 9.08 0.92
C GLU A 77 14.30 8.79 2.15
N ARG A 78 14.72 7.53 2.36
CA ARG A 78 15.51 7.18 3.56
C ARG A 78 17.00 7.32 3.30
N SER A 79 17.69 8.16 4.08
CA SER A 79 19.14 8.40 3.96
C SER A 79 19.99 7.12 3.99
N LYS A 80 19.63 6.13 4.83
CA LYS A 80 20.34 4.84 4.87
C LYS A 80 20.24 4.06 3.55
N ASP A 81 19.07 4.12 2.90
CA ASP A 81 18.83 3.42 1.64
C ASP A 81 19.51 4.15 0.47
N ILE A 82 19.58 5.49 0.53
CA ILE A 82 20.35 6.31 -0.41
C ILE A 82 21.83 5.93 -0.37
N VAL A 83 22.46 5.93 0.81
CA VAL A 83 23.88 5.57 0.98
C VAL A 83 24.12 4.14 0.50
N ARG A 84 23.32 3.18 0.98
CA ARG A 84 23.43 1.76 0.61
C ARG A 84 23.32 1.56 -0.91
N CYS A 85 22.34 2.18 -1.54
CA CYS A 85 22.13 2.14 -2.99
C CYS A 85 23.35 2.65 -3.75
N ALA A 86 23.87 3.81 -3.35
CA ALA A 86 25.06 4.40 -3.99
C ALA A 86 26.30 3.51 -3.83
N GLU A 87 26.53 2.95 -2.64
CA GLU A 87 27.66 2.03 -2.39
C GLU A 87 27.59 0.77 -3.26
N ILE A 88 26.42 0.12 -3.34
CA ILE A 88 26.24 -1.10 -4.13
C ILE A 88 26.47 -0.78 -5.62
N LEU A 89 25.87 0.29 -6.13
CA LEU A 89 26.08 0.71 -7.53
C LEU A 89 27.55 1.00 -7.82
N GLN A 90 28.23 1.77 -6.96
CA GLN A 90 29.64 2.10 -7.16
C GLN A 90 30.51 0.84 -7.15
N ARG A 91 30.28 -0.09 -6.21
CA ARG A 91 30.99 -1.38 -6.15
C ARG A 91 30.77 -2.21 -7.41
N GLU A 92 29.53 -2.30 -7.89
CA GLU A 92 29.21 -3.07 -9.10
C GLU A 92 29.85 -2.48 -10.36
N PHE A 93 29.87 -1.16 -10.50
CA PHE A 93 30.56 -0.53 -11.63
C PHE A 93 32.08 -0.67 -11.56
N ASN A 94 32.67 -0.62 -10.36
CA ASN A 94 34.09 -0.87 -10.14
C ASN A 94 34.45 -2.33 -10.49
N ARG A 95 33.65 -3.30 -10.03
CA ARG A 95 33.85 -4.74 -10.32
C ARG A 95 33.77 -5.05 -11.81
N ARG A 96 32.86 -4.42 -12.55
CA ARG A 96 32.73 -4.58 -14.01
C ARG A 96 33.93 -4.02 -14.79
N GLY A 97 34.86 -3.32 -14.12
CA GLY A 97 36.06 -2.72 -14.70
C GLY A 97 35.76 -1.55 -15.65
N PRO A 98 36.70 -0.62 -15.84
CA PRO A 98 36.56 0.41 -16.85
C PRO A 98 36.82 -0.22 -18.23
N ARG A 99 35.77 -0.46 -19.03
CA ARG A 99 35.95 -0.80 -20.46
C ARG A 99 36.44 0.40 -21.30
N LYS A 100 36.18 1.63 -20.83
CA LYS A 100 36.58 2.92 -21.44
C LYS A 100 36.76 4.04 -20.41
N ARG A 101 35.87 4.11 -19.41
CA ARG A 101 35.98 5.02 -18.25
C ARG A 101 35.29 4.40 -17.02
N SER A 102 35.65 4.91 -15.85
CA SER A 102 34.95 4.61 -14.59
C SER A 102 33.60 5.31 -14.54
N VAL A 103 32.62 4.64 -13.94
CA VAL A 103 31.29 5.21 -13.67
C VAL A 103 31.28 5.71 -12.22
N THR A 104 30.82 6.93 -12.01
CA THR A 104 30.77 7.57 -10.69
C THR A 104 29.34 7.69 -10.20
N VAL A 105 29.14 7.30 -8.94
CA VAL A 105 27.84 7.33 -8.26
C VAL A 105 27.96 8.26 -7.06
N VAL A 106 27.01 9.17 -6.91
CA VAL A 106 26.98 10.13 -5.80
C VAL A 106 25.65 10.02 -5.05
N ALA A 107 25.74 9.89 -3.74
CA ALA A 107 24.65 10.07 -2.81
C ALA A 107 24.57 11.53 -2.36
N LEU A 108 23.40 12.16 -2.51
CA LEU A 108 23.15 13.53 -2.03
C LEU A 108 22.24 13.53 -0.80
N GLY A 109 22.36 14.56 0.04
CA GLY A 109 21.61 14.69 1.29
C GLY A 109 22.14 13.82 2.43
N THR A 110 23.32 13.22 2.25
CA THR A 110 24.00 12.37 3.25
C THR A 110 25.22 13.04 3.85
N GLU A 111 25.69 14.14 3.25
CA GLU A 111 26.81 14.94 3.74
C GLU A 111 26.32 16.07 4.63
N ALA A 112 26.94 16.24 5.80
CA ALA A 112 26.63 17.35 6.70
C ALA A 112 27.08 18.71 6.12
N SER A 113 28.01 18.71 5.15
CA SER A 113 28.56 19.92 4.56
C SER A 113 28.05 20.14 3.15
N ALA A 114 27.30 21.22 2.95
CA ALA A 114 26.86 21.66 1.63
C ALA A 114 28.02 21.87 0.64
N ARG A 115 29.21 22.27 1.14
CA ARG A 115 30.40 22.46 0.29
C ARG A 115 30.96 21.14 -0.24
N LYS A 116 31.02 20.10 0.61
CA LYS A 116 31.45 18.76 0.19
C LYS A 116 30.49 18.19 -0.85
N GLU A 117 29.20 18.38 -0.63
CA GLU A 117 28.19 17.91 -1.55
C GLU A 117 28.25 18.63 -2.91
N ALA A 118 28.48 19.94 -2.92
CA ALA A 118 28.74 20.68 -4.14
C ALA A 118 30.02 20.19 -4.86
N ASP A 119 31.08 19.84 -4.13
CA ASP A 119 32.30 19.25 -4.72
C ASP A 119 32.06 17.85 -5.32
N LEU A 120 31.23 17.02 -4.69
CA LEU A 120 30.86 15.71 -5.25
C LEU A 120 30.11 15.86 -6.58
N VAL A 121 29.21 16.83 -6.64
CA VAL A 121 28.39 17.12 -7.81
C VAL A 121 29.19 17.79 -8.93
N SER A 122 30.11 18.70 -8.61
CA SER A 122 30.93 19.41 -9.59
C SER A 122 31.79 18.47 -10.44
N ARG A 123 32.10 17.28 -9.92
CA ARG A 123 32.79 16.18 -10.62
C ARG A 123 31.93 15.49 -11.67
N LYS A 124 30.70 15.95 -11.92
CA LYS A 124 29.74 15.47 -12.94
C LYS A 124 29.50 13.97 -12.84
N PRO A 125 28.84 13.51 -11.75
CA PRO A 125 28.57 12.09 -11.56
C PRO A 125 27.70 11.50 -12.67
N ASP A 126 27.80 10.19 -12.89
CA ASP A 126 26.94 9.47 -13.85
C ASP A 126 25.59 9.10 -13.28
N ILE A 127 25.55 8.85 -11.97
CA ILE A 127 24.37 8.41 -11.26
C ILE A 127 24.23 9.23 -9.99
N LEU A 128 23.04 9.78 -9.80
CA LEU A 128 22.67 10.48 -8.58
C LEU A 128 21.64 9.65 -7.81
N VAL A 129 21.90 9.43 -6.52
CA VAL A 129 20.96 8.79 -5.60
C VAL A 129 20.61 9.81 -4.51
N SER A 130 19.34 10.16 -4.33
CA SER A 130 18.95 11.15 -3.32
C SER A 130 17.44 11.19 -3.04
N THR A 131 17.00 12.07 -2.15
CA THR A 131 15.60 12.47 -2.00
C THR A 131 15.19 13.43 -3.12
N ALA A 132 13.89 13.52 -3.40
CA ALA A 132 13.38 14.44 -4.42
C ALA A 132 13.72 15.91 -4.07
N SER A 133 13.46 16.29 -2.82
CA SER A 133 13.74 17.63 -2.28
C SER A 133 15.20 18.06 -2.47
N ARG A 134 16.16 17.15 -2.25
CA ARG A 134 17.58 17.49 -2.39
C ARG A 134 18.02 17.65 -3.84
N ILE A 135 17.46 16.86 -4.75
CA ILE A 135 17.68 17.04 -6.19
C ILE A 135 17.18 18.43 -6.61
N ILE A 136 15.99 18.83 -6.13
CA ILE A 136 15.41 20.15 -6.41
C ILE A 136 16.30 21.28 -5.92
N ASP A 137 16.86 21.18 -4.73
CA ASP A 137 17.79 22.18 -4.20
C ASP A 137 19.01 22.38 -5.11
N HIS A 138 19.59 21.28 -5.61
CA HIS A 138 20.74 21.36 -6.52
C HIS A 138 20.35 21.87 -7.92
N LEU A 139 19.13 21.58 -8.39
CA LEU A 139 18.61 22.16 -9.64
C LEU A 139 18.38 23.66 -9.53
N ARG A 140 17.77 24.13 -8.43
CA ARG A 140 17.50 25.56 -8.21
C ARG A 140 18.77 26.39 -8.10
N ARG A 141 19.85 25.79 -7.60
CA ARG A 141 21.17 26.42 -7.46
C ARG A 141 22.06 26.27 -8.70
N ASP A 142 21.55 25.67 -9.77
CA ASP A 142 22.30 25.38 -11.00
C ASP A 142 23.58 24.53 -10.75
N ASN A 143 23.56 23.70 -9.69
CA ASN A 143 24.65 22.78 -9.39
C ASN A 143 24.60 21.53 -10.28
N ILE A 144 23.40 21.13 -10.73
CA ILE A 144 23.18 20.00 -11.63
C ILE A 144 22.26 20.37 -12.77
N GLY A 145 22.49 19.74 -13.92
CA GLY A 145 21.58 19.69 -15.06
C GLY A 145 21.07 18.26 -15.31
N LEU A 146 19.90 18.14 -15.93
CA LEU A 146 19.24 16.84 -16.22
C LEU A 146 19.19 16.49 -17.71
N GLU A 147 20.01 17.15 -18.52
CA GLU A 147 19.97 17.08 -19.99
C GLU A 147 20.35 15.69 -20.51
N THR A 148 21.23 15.00 -19.78
CA THR A 148 21.75 13.67 -20.14
C THR A 148 21.01 12.52 -19.44
N VAL A 149 20.03 12.82 -18.58
CA VAL A 149 19.31 11.81 -17.82
C VAL A 149 18.42 11.00 -18.75
N ARG A 150 18.51 9.68 -18.62
CA ARG A 150 17.78 8.72 -19.48
C ARG A 150 17.23 7.51 -18.74
N THR A 151 17.52 7.44 -17.45
CA THR A 151 16.94 6.47 -16.53
C THR A 151 16.53 7.22 -15.26
N CYS A 152 15.29 7.07 -14.84
CA CYS A 152 14.80 7.59 -13.57
C CYS A 152 14.20 6.42 -12.78
N VAL A 153 14.57 6.28 -11.52
CA VAL A 153 14.00 5.27 -10.61
C VAL A 153 13.35 6.02 -9.46
N LEU A 154 12.08 5.75 -9.22
CA LEU A 154 11.27 6.39 -8.19
C LEU A 154 10.78 5.32 -7.21
N GLU A 155 11.18 5.42 -5.95
CA GLU A 155 10.56 4.65 -4.88
C GLU A 155 9.58 5.56 -4.14
N GLN A 156 8.29 5.25 -4.26
CA GLN A 156 7.24 6.05 -3.64
C GLN A 156 7.34 5.96 -2.12
N PRO A 157 7.19 7.07 -1.39
CA PRO A 157 7.23 7.07 0.06
C PRO A 157 5.93 6.53 0.68
N ALA A 158 5.84 6.63 2.01
CA ALA A 158 4.61 6.31 2.73
C ALA A 158 3.47 7.25 2.34
N GLU A 159 2.23 6.79 2.52
CA GLU A 159 1.00 7.47 2.09
C GLU A 159 0.94 8.95 2.50
N GLN A 160 1.42 9.27 3.70
CA GLN A 160 1.38 10.64 4.26
C GLN A 160 2.29 11.63 3.52
N GLU A 161 3.28 11.16 2.77
CA GLU A 161 4.29 11.97 2.09
C GLU A 161 4.07 12.01 0.56
N VAL A 162 3.08 11.26 0.05
CA VAL A 162 2.87 11.05 -1.40
C VAL A 162 2.56 12.33 -2.15
N ASP A 163 1.73 13.22 -1.60
CA ASP A 163 1.35 14.44 -2.31
C ASP A 163 2.52 15.40 -2.52
N GLY A 164 3.35 15.55 -1.48
CA GLY A 164 4.59 16.34 -1.56
C GLY A 164 5.58 15.72 -2.54
N PHE A 165 5.77 14.40 -2.44
CA PHE A 165 6.62 13.66 -3.38
C PHE A 165 6.15 13.81 -4.83
N ASN A 166 4.84 13.68 -5.10
CA ASN A 166 4.28 13.83 -6.44
C ASN A 166 4.56 15.22 -7.02
N ALA A 167 4.38 16.29 -6.22
CA ALA A 167 4.69 17.65 -6.65
C ALA A 167 6.19 17.84 -6.95
N ASP A 168 7.05 17.26 -6.11
CA ASP A 168 8.50 17.31 -6.32
C ASP A 168 8.92 16.56 -7.61
N ILE A 169 8.34 15.39 -7.85
CA ILE A 169 8.58 14.62 -9.09
C ILE A 169 8.08 15.38 -10.32
N GLU A 170 6.89 15.98 -10.28
CA GLU A 170 6.38 16.83 -11.37
C GLU A 170 7.34 17.98 -11.68
N PHE A 171 7.88 18.64 -10.64
CA PHE A 171 8.89 19.68 -10.82
C PHE A 171 10.17 19.13 -11.46
N ILE A 172 10.71 18.01 -10.97
CA ILE A 172 11.91 17.37 -11.56
C ILE A 172 11.64 17.02 -13.04
N TYR A 173 10.47 16.47 -13.35
CA TYR A 173 10.09 16.13 -14.71
C TYR A 173 10.04 17.33 -15.64
N SER A 174 9.59 18.49 -15.14
CA SER A 174 9.60 19.75 -15.90
C SER A 174 11.02 20.19 -16.34
N LYS A 175 12.07 19.66 -15.70
CA LYS A 175 13.47 19.99 -16.01
C LYS A 175 14.14 19.00 -16.98
N PHE A 176 13.49 17.88 -17.32
CA PHE A 176 14.04 16.97 -18.32
C PHE A 176 13.90 17.53 -19.73
N GLN A 177 15.00 17.56 -20.50
CA GLN A 177 14.95 17.89 -21.93
C GLN A 177 14.32 16.77 -22.77
N ARG A 178 14.45 15.52 -22.31
CA ARG A 178 13.84 14.33 -22.92
C ARG A 178 13.36 13.43 -21.79
N SER A 179 12.18 12.86 -21.92
CA SER A 179 11.68 11.94 -20.90
C SER A 179 12.62 10.74 -20.77
N PRO A 180 13.16 10.44 -19.57
CA PRO A 180 13.94 9.24 -19.34
C PRO A 180 13.04 8.01 -19.42
N GLN A 181 13.66 6.81 -19.47
CA GLN A 181 12.91 5.62 -19.07
C GLN A 181 12.74 5.65 -17.56
N THR A 182 11.51 5.51 -17.09
CA THR A 182 11.21 5.57 -15.66
C THR A 182 10.68 4.26 -15.11
N ALA A 183 11.24 3.87 -13.95
CA ALA A 183 10.80 2.76 -13.13
C ALA A 183 10.20 3.31 -11.83
N VAL A 184 8.95 2.96 -11.52
CA VAL A 184 8.29 3.34 -10.27
C VAL A 184 8.10 2.09 -9.42
N PHE A 185 8.45 2.18 -8.14
CA PHE A 185 8.21 1.15 -7.13
C PHE A 185 7.26 1.72 -6.09
N THR A 186 6.13 1.06 -5.85
CA THR A 186 5.10 1.54 -4.93
C THR A 186 4.49 0.39 -4.14
N SER A 187 4.16 0.66 -2.87
CA SER A 187 3.41 -0.25 -1.99
C SER A 187 1.96 0.18 -1.79
N LEU A 188 1.55 1.32 -2.36
CA LEU A 188 0.27 1.98 -2.10
C LEU A 188 -0.79 1.69 -3.17
N GLY A 189 -0.48 0.82 -4.12
CA GLY A 189 -1.38 0.48 -5.23
C GLY A 189 -1.41 1.54 -6.34
N VAL A 190 -2.09 1.19 -7.44
CA VAL A 190 -2.08 1.96 -8.70
C VAL A 190 -2.77 3.33 -8.57
N GLU A 191 -3.72 3.48 -7.65
CA GLU A 191 -4.46 4.73 -7.43
C GLU A 191 -3.56 5.87 -6.87
N HIS A 192 -2.55 5.54 -6.06
CA HIS A 192 -1.65 6.52 -5.46
C HIS A 192 -0.48 6.93 -6.38
N VAL A 193 -0.34 6.33 -7.57
CA VAL A 193 0.68 6.68 -8.56
C VAL A 193 0.11 7.42 -9.77
N GLU A 194 -1.20 7.73 -9.83
CA GLU A 194 -1.84 8.30 -11.03
C GLU A 194 -1.09 9.52 -11.57
N ARG A 195 -0.75 10.49 -10.70
CA ARG A 195 0.01 11.70 -11.06
C ARG A 195 1.38 11.38 -11.67
N ILE A 196 2.13 10.46 -11.08
CA ILE A 196 3.43 10.02 -11.61
C ILE A 196 3.22 9.26 -12.92
N THR A 197 2.22 8.39 -13.01
CA THR A 197 1.97 7.59 -14.22
C THR A 197 1.57 8.44 -15.42
N ALA A 198 0.92 9.58 -15.20
CA ALA A 198 0.62 10.55 -16.25
C ALA A 198 1.89 11.15 -16.88
N LEU A 199 3.03 11.14 -16.17
CA LEU A 199 4.33 11.56 -16.69
C LEU A 199 5.05 10.46 -17.50
N LEU A 200 4.60 9.21 -17.40
CA LEU A 200 5.22 8.03 -18.01
C LEU A 200 4.71 7.77 -19.44
N ARG A 201 5.54 7.12 -20.25
CA ARG A 201 5.24 6.72 -21.63
C ARG A 201 4.72 5.29 -21.72
N ARG A 202 3.38 5.14 -21.70
CA ARG A 202 2.68 3.83 -21.82
C ARG A 202 3.28 2.78 -20.85
N PRO A 203 3.25 3.06 -19.53
CA PRO A 203 3.91 2.23 -18.54
C PRO A 203 3.32 0.81 -18.51
N VAL A 204 4.18 -0.18 -18.23
CA VAL A 204 3.73 -1.54 -17.88
C VAL A 204 3.53 -1.62 -16.38
N PHE A 205 2.37 -2.12 -15.95
CA PHE A 205 2.16 -2.49 -14.57
C PHE A 205 2.62 -3.92 -14.35
N VAL A 206 3.55 -4.11 -13.42
CA VAL A 206 4.10 -5.40 -13.03
C VAL A 206 3.54 -5.74 -11.65
N ALA A 207 2.59 -6.67 -11.63
CA ALA A 207 2.07 -7.23 -10.39
C ALA A 207 3.02 -8.31 -9.88
N VAL A 208 3.42 -8.24 -8.62
CA VAL A 208 4.18 -9.30 -7.94
C VAL A 208 3.19 -10.11 -7.09
N SER A 209 3.19 -11.43 -7.24
CA SER A 209 2.26 -12.32 -6.55
C SER A 209 2.51 -12.30 -5.03
N ARG A 210 1.46 -12.18 -4.20
CA ARG A 210 1.55 -12.23 -2.72
C ARG A 210 2.22 -13.51 -2.17
N GLU A 211 2.21 -14.61 -2.93
CA GLU A 211 2.89 -15.86 -2.58
C GLU A 211 4.43 -15.75 -2.66
N GLU A 212 4.95 -14.87 -3.53
CA GLU A 212 6.39 -14.65 -3.73
C GLU A 212 6.99 -13.65 -2.72
N GLU A 213 6.14 -12.80 -2.14
CA GLU A 213 6.50 -11.89 -1.03
C GLU A 213 6.86 -12.69 0.24
N SER A 214 6.22 -13.84 0.47
CA SER A 214 6.52 -14.72 1.62
C SER A 214 7.93 -15.33 1.56
N ALA A 215 8.44 -15.60 0.36
CA ALA A 215 9.79 -16.13 0.16
C ALA A 215 10.89 -15.06 0.37
N SER A 216 10.61 -13.81 0.00
CA SER A 216 11.51 -12.68 0.22
C SER A 216 11.47 -12.17 1.67
N HIS A 217 10.29 -12.18 2.31
CA HIS A 217 10.11 -11.83 3.72
C HIS A 217 10.83 -12.80 4.69
N ALA A 218 10.87 -14.10 4.38
CA ALA A 218 11.55 -15.09 5.21
C ALA A 218 13.06 -14.80 5.36
N ILE A 219 13.69 -14.27 4.31
CA ILE A 219 15.15 -14.04 4.24
C ILE A 219 15.56 -12.72 4.93
N GLN A 220 14.67 -11.72 4.96
CA GLN A 220 14.96 -10.42 5.57
C GLN A 220 14.59 -10.38 7.06
N GLN A 221 13.68 -11.25 7.51
CA GLN A 221 13.37 -11.43 8.93
C GLN A 221 14.48 -12.15 9.71
N GLU A 222 15.38 -12.88 9.04
CA GLU A 222 16.46 -13.64 9.69
C GLU A 222 17.60 -12.73 10.22
N LYS A 223 17.77 -11.50 9.72
CA LYS A 223 18.71 -10.50 10.29
C LYS A 223 18.13 -9.64 11.42
N ARG A 224 16.82 -9.69 11.66
CA ARG A 224 16.17 -9.05 12.82
C ARG A 224 16.09 -9.99 14.04
N ALA A 225 16.60 -11.21 13.93
CA ALA A 225 16.59 -12.26 14.96
C ALA A 225 17.48 -11.99 16.18
N VAL A 226 17.74 -10.73 16.53
CA VAL A 226 18.26 -10.37 17.87
C VAL A 226 17.13 -9.93 18.81
N SER A 227 15.87 -9.80 18.37
CA SER A 227 14.77 -9.43 19.29
C SER A 227 13.42 -10.12 19.08
N THR A 228 13.34 -11.22 18.34
CA THR A 228 12.05 -11.88 18.00
C THR A 228 11.63 -13.04 18.92
N LYS A 229 12.34 -13.32 20.02
CA LYS A 229 11.89 -14.33 21.00
C LYS A 229 10.63 -13.92 21.80
N SER A 230 10.14 -12.68 21.67
CA SER A 230 9.16 -12.13 22.62
C SER A 230 7.66 -12.30 22.26
N TYR A 231 7.27 -12.62 21.01
CA TYR A 231 5.85 -12.49 20.60
C TYR A 231 5.08 -13.80 20.33
N GLN A 232 5.73 -14.96 20.27
CA GLN A 232 5.01 -16.24 20.09
C GLN A 232 4.16 -16.63 21.31
N HIS A 233 4.56 -16.18 22.51
CA HIS A 233 3.83 -16.43 23.75
C HIS A 233 2.46 -15.76 23.77
N VAL A 234 2.31 -14.55 23.21
CA VAL A 234 1.07 -13.75 23.28
C VAL A 234 -0.11 -14.42 22.54
N ARG A 235 0.13 -15.07 21.39
CA ARG A 235 -0.93 -15.77 20.64
C ARG A 235 -1.39 -17.08 21.31
N LYS A 236 -0.52 -17.68 22.12
CA LYS A 236 -0.79 -18.90 22.90
C LYS A 236 -1.14 -18.59 24.36
N ASP A 237 -1.20 -17.31 24.75
CA ASP A 237 -1.45 -16.88 26.11
C ASP A 237 -2.90 -17.14 26.50
N GLN A 238 -3.09 -18.18 27.31
CA GLN A 238 -4.41 -18.59 27.78
C GLN A 238 -4.95 -17.64 28.85
N ALA A 239 -4.08 -16.98 29.63
CA ALA A 239 -4.50 -16.01 30.64
C ALA A 239 -5.07 -14.75 29.97
N LEU A 240 -4.46 -14.28 28.89
CA LEU A 240 -4.97 -13.17 28.09
C LEU A 240 -6.34 -13.49 27.47
N LYS A 241 -6.50 -14.70 26.92
CA LYS A 241 -7.79 -15.16 26.36
C LYS A 241 -8.88 -15.22 27.43
N ASN A 242 -8.57 -15.70 28.62
CA ASN A 242 -9.51 -15.74 29.73
C ASN A 242 -9.87 -14.32 30.20
N ARG A 243 -8.91 -13.40 30.27
CA ARG A 243 -9.17 -12.00 30.65
C ARG A 243 -10.06 -11.28 29.64
N ILE A 244 -9.90 -11.53 28.33
CA ILE A 244 -10.81 -10.98 27.32
C ILE A 244 -12.25 -11.47 27.55
N LYS A 245 -12.43 -12.75 27.90
CA LYS A 245 -13.75 -13.30 28.21
C LYS A 245 -14.35 -12.68 29.48
N GLU A 246 -13.55 -12.41 30.51
CA GLU A 246 -13.99 -11.71 31.72
C GLU A 246 -14.42 -10.28 31.42
N ILE A 247 -13.64 -9.51 30.65
CA ILE A 247 -13.99 -8.13 30.26
C ILE A 247 -15.32 -8.12 29.48
N LEU A 248 -15.52 -9.06 28.56
CA LEU A 248 -16.78 -9.17 27.82
C LEU A 248 -17.96 -9.47 28.77
N LYS A 249 -17.74 -10.30 29.78
CA LYS A 249 -18.76 -10.61 30.79
C LYS A 249 -19.08 -9.38 31.66
N GLU A 250 -18.07 -8.67 32.15
CA GLU A 250 -18.22 -7.43 32.94
C GLU A 250 -18.99 -6.35 32.15
N ILE A 251 -18.70 -6.18 30.85
CA ILE A 251 -19.43 -5.24 29.96
C ILE A 251 -20.93 -5.61 29.85
N HIS A 252 -21.25 -6.90 29.85
CA HIS A 252 -22.63 -7.37 29.67
C HIS A 252 -23.44 -7.42 30.98
N GLU A 253 -22.78 -7.67 32.13
CA GLU A 253 -23.46 -7.95 33.40
C GLU A 253 -23.38 -6.80 34.41
N ASP A 254 -22.29 -6.03 34.44
CA ASP A 254 -21.97 -5.12 35.57
C ASP A 254 -21.85 -3.64 35.18
N GLU A 255 -21.61 -3.31 33.91
CA GLU A 255 -21.28 -1.94 33.46
C GLU A 255 -22.49 -1.14 32.96
N ASN A 256 -22.46 0.18 33.19
CA ASN A 256 -23.51 1.08 32.72
C ASN A 256 -23.34 1.37 31.20
N PRO A 257 -24.31 1.00 30.35
CA PRO A 257 -24.22 1.23 28.91
C PRO A 257 -24.10 2.71 28.52
N GLU A 258 -24.68 3.63 29.30
CA GLU A 258 -24.62 5.06 29.02
C GLU A 258 -23.20 5.62 29.23
N GLU A 259 -22.52 5.18 30.28
CA GLU A 259 -21.15 5.58 30.59
C GLU A 259 -20.17 5.03 29.55
N LEU A 260 -20.29 3.75 29.18
CA LEU A 260 -19.47 3.14 28.11
C LEU A 260 -19.67 3.82 26.75
N ASN A 261 -20.88 4.27 26.45
CA ASN A 261 -21.17 5.02 25.22
C ASN A 261 -20.50 6.40 25.22
N ALA A 262 -20.38 7.08 26.37
CA ALA A 262 -19.64 8.34 26.49
C ALA A 262 -18.13 8.14 26.20
N TYR A 263 -17.51 7.11 26.76
CA TYR A 263 -16.11 6.76 26.44
C TYR A 263 -15.94 6.37 24.97
N ARG A 264 -16.89 5.60 24.41
CA ARG A 264 -16.90 5.24 22.99
C ARG A 264 -17.01 6.47 22.09
N ALA A 265 -17.80 7.47 22.45
CA ALA A 265 -17.91 8.73 21.69
C ALA A 265 -16.58 9.48 21.67
N ILE A 266 -15.89 9.59 22.82
CA ILE A 266 -14.57 10.23 22.92
C ILE A 266 -13.54 9.48 22.06
N ILE A 267 -13.50 8.15 22.14
CA ILE A 267 -12.61 7.33 21.30
C ILE A 267 -12.95 7.51 19.83
N ASN A 268 -14.23 7.55 19.47
CA ASN A 268 -14.64 7.70 18.08
C ASN A 268 -14.26 9.05 17.49
N ALA A 269 -14.27 10.12 18.30
CA ALA A 269 -13.87 11.46 17.90
C ALA A 269 -12.34 11.61 17.76
N ASN A 270 -11.56 10.88 18.56
CA ASN A 270 -10.10 11.07 18.64
C ASN A 270 -9.29 9.95 17.98
N VAL A 271 -9.92 8.82 17.63
CA VAL A 271 -9.26 7.66 17.02
C VAL A 271 -10.00 7.26 15.75
N SER A 272 -9.28 7.35 14.62
CA SER A 272 -9.76 6.91 13.30
C SER A 272 -10.25 5.46 13.33
N ILE A 273 -11.30 5.16 12.57
CA ILE A 273 -11.98 3.85 12.58
C ILE A 273 -11.02 2.68 12.32
N PHE A 274 -9.99 2.89 11.48
CA PHE A 274 -8.99 1.88 11.13
C PHE A 274 -7.93 1.68 12.22
N SER A 275 -7.76 2.65 13.12
CA SER A 275 -6.79 2.60 14.23
C SER A 275 -7.38 2.06 15.52
N ARG A 276 -8.72 1.94 15.62
CA ARG A 276 -9.41 1.52 16.86
C ARG A 276 -9.03 0.10 17.29
N GLY A 277 -8.83 -0.82 16.35
CA GLY A 277 -8.36 -2.18 16.65
C GLY A 277 -6.94 -2.20 17.24
N TYR A 278 -6.03 -1.42 16.67
CA TYR A 278 -4.66 -1.28 17.18
C TYR A 278 -4.61 -0.54 18.52
N PHE A 279 -5.45 0.47 18.69
CA PHE A 279 -5.63 1.21 19.94
C PHE A 279 -6.11 0.27 21.07
N ALA A 280 -7.15 -0.54 20.82
CA ALA A 280 -7.65 -1.52 21.78
C ALA A 280 -6.58 -2.58 22.12
N ALA A 281 -5.85 -3.09 21.12
CA ALA A 281 -4.76 -4.04 21.34
C ALA A 281 -3.62 -3.46 22.19
N TYR A 282 -3.32 -2.17 22.03
CA TYR A 282 -2.30 -1.48 22.83
C TYR A 282 -2.72 -1.28 24.29
N LEU A 283 -3.97 -0.87 24.54
CA LEU A 283 -4.52 -0.76 25.90
C LEU A 283 -4.54 -2.11 26.61
N LEU A 284 -4.99 -3.15 25.92
CA LEU A 284 -5.00 -4.52 26.43
C LEU A 284 -3.58 -5.00 26.79
N LYS A 285 -2.58 -4.65 25.96
CA LYS A 285 -1.16 -4.93 26.23
C LYS A 285 -0.66 -4.16 27.46
N GLN A 286 -1.03 -2.90 27.64
CA GLN A 286 -0.63 -2.11 28.82
C GLN A 286 -1.23 -2.65 30.11
N MET A 287 -2.50 -3.05 30.08
CA MET A 287 -3.19 -3.68 31.22
C MET A 287 -2.58 -5.04 31.58
N HIS A 288 -2.19 -5.83 30.58
CA HIS A 288 -1.54 -7.13 30.79
C HIS A 288 -0.11 -7.03 31.36
N LEU A 289 0.61 -5.94 31.06
CA LEU A 289 1.96 -5.69 31.57
C LEU A 289 1.99 -5.07 32.97
N ASN A 290 0.87 -4.50 33.45
CA ASN A 290 0.73 -3.90 34.78
C ASN A 290 -0.57 -4.37 35.47
N PRO A 291 -0.56 -5.54 36.15
CA PRO A 291 -1.75 -6.11 36.78
C PRO A 291 -2.26 -5.34 38.01
N GLY A 292 -1.53 -4.31 38.47
CA GLY A 292 -1.78 -3.61 39.74
C GLY A 292 -2.55 -2.30 39.66
N ALA A 293 -2.97 -1.86 38.46
CA ALA A 293 -3.70 -0.60 38.29
C ALA A 293 -5.19 -0.83 38.06
N SER A 294 -5.86 -1.54 38.96
CA SER A 294 -7.31 -1.40 39.09
C SER A 294 -7.60 0.01 39.62
N PRO A 295 -8.61 0.74 39.10
CA PRO A 295 -9.16 1.85 39.85
C PRO A 295 -9.69 1.26 41.16
N LYS A 296 -9.18 1.78 42.28
CA LYS A 296 -9.69 1.41 43.61
C LYS A 296 -11.21 1.55 43.59
N LYS A 297 -11.93 0.45 43.85
CA LYS A 297 -13.28 0.49 44.41
C LYS A 297 -13.24 1.44 45.60
N SER A 298 -13.76 2.65 45.44
CA SER A 298 -14.19 3.45 46.57
C SER A 298 -15.35 2.69 47.21
N ARG A 299 -15.02 1.92 48.24
CA ARG A 299 -16.01 1.32 49.14
C ARG A 299 -16.82 2.48 49.75
N SER A 300 -18.11 2.43 49.51
CA SER A 300 -19.19 2.75 50.44
C SER A 300 -18.73 3.43 51.76
N ALA A 301 -19.03 4.71 51.89
CA ALA A 301 -19.36 5.28 53.19
C ALA A 301 -20.86 5.57 53.20
N SER A 302 -21.55 4.83 54.06
CA SER A 302 -22.92 5.01 54.49
C SER A 302 -23.23 6.48 54.83
N GLY A 303 -24.36 6.98 54.35
CA GLY A 303 -24.93 8.26 54.74
C GLY A 303 -26.35 8.41 54.24
N SER A 304 -27.30 8.09 55.12
CA SER A 304 -28.75 8.29 55.00
C SER A 304 -29.16 9.69 54.51
N ASN A 305 -30.12 9.77 53.58
CA ASN A 305 -31.46 10.33 53.75
C ASN A 305 -32.03 10.89 52.42
N GLY A 306 -33.27 10.49 52.12
CA GLY A 306 -34.31 11.48 51.84
C GLY A 306 -34.68 11.79 50.38
N ARG A 307 -35.80 11.18 49.96
CA ARG A 307 -36.99 11.82 49.35
C ARG A 307 -36.90 12.44 47.94
N GLY A 308 -37.91 12.05 47.16
CA GLY A 308 -38.59 12.90 46.15
C GLY A 308 -38.40 12.39 44.73
N ALA A 309 -39.45 11.85 44.09
CA ALA A 309 -40.38 12.59 43.20
C ALA A 309 -39.70 13.03 41.88
N ARG A 310 -40.28 12.99 40.68
CA ARG A 310 -41.59 12.65 40.11
C ARG A 310 -41.38 12.74 38.58
N ASN A 311 -42.11 11.92 37.84
CA ASN A 311 -42.73 12.16 36.51
C ASN A 311 -42.18 13.22 35.55
N SER A 312 -41.89 12.80 34.31
CA SER A 312 -42.43 13.35 33.02
C SER A 312 -41.62 12.75 31.84
N ALA A 313 -42.08 11.71 31.12
CA ALA A 313 -43.00 11.71 29.96
C ALA A 313 -42.46 12.43 28.69
N PRO A 314 -42.99 12.18 27.47
CA PRO A 314 -43.12 10.95 26.69
C PRO A 314 -42.59 11.13 25.23
N SER A 315 -42.95 10.22 24.30
CA SER A 315 -42.98 10.32 22.81
C SER A 315 -41.66 10.01 22.05
N GLN A 316 -41.62 9.36 20.87
CA GLN A 316 -42.60 8.77 19.94
C GLN A 316 -41.83 7.83 18.97
N ALA A 317 -42.48 6.76 18.50
CA ALA A 317 -42.02 5.79 17.50
C ALA A 317 -41.92 6.42 16.06
N PRO A 318 -41.59 5.71 14.93
CA PRO A 318 -41.47 4.25 14.75
C PRO A 318 -40.44 3.72 13.68
N LYS A 319 -40.47 2.39 13.47
CA LYS A 319 -39.99 1.57 12.30
C LYS A 319 -38.46 1.38 12.20
N GLY A 320 -37.91 0.18 11.99
CA GLY A 320 -38.44 -1.13 11.57
C GLY A 320 -37.29 -2.17 11.57
N PRO A 321 -37.52 -3.37 11.04
CA PRO A 321 -36.84 -4.61 11.42
C PRO A 321 -35.61 -4.94 10.55
N ALA A 322 -34.74 -5.82 11.03
CA ALA A 322 -34.19 -6.92 10.24
C ALA A 322 -33.36 -7.84 11.17
N ALA A 323 -33.96 -8.99 11.51
CA ALA A 323 -33.24 -10.13 12.04
C ALA A 323 -32.47 -10.80 10.90
N GLU A 324 -31.22 -11.14 11.16
CA GLU A 324 -30.42 -12.05 10.34
C GLU A 324 -30.99 -13.47 10.45
N THR A 325 -31.00 -14.20 9.34
CA THR A 325 -31.08 -15.66 9.37
C THR A 325 -30.22 -16.23 8.24
N ASP A 326 -29.22 -17.00 8.63
CA ASP A 326 -28.43 -17.89 7.77
C ASP A 326 -29.29 -19.05 7.26
N ASN A 327 -29.25 -19.33 5.95
CA ASN A 327 -28.93 -20.67 5.38
C ASN A 327 -28.96 -20.66 3.84
N PRO A 328 -28.32 -21.65 3.17
CA PRO A 328 -27.79 -21.54 1.82
C PRO A 328 -28.77 -22.04 0.74
N THR A 329 -28.84 -21.34 -0.40
CA THR A 329 -29.47 -21.86 -1.62
C THR A 329 -28.50 -21.81 -2.78
N GLU A 330 -28.05 -23.00 -3.18
CA GLU A 330 -27.40 -23.32 -4.44
C GLU A 330 -28.33 -22.95 -5.61
N ASN A 331 -28.02 -21.85 -6.32
CA ASN A 331 -28.37 -21.53 -7.73
C ASN A 331 -28.42 -20.01 -7.99
N THR A 332 -27.48 -19.26 -7.42
CA THR A 332 -27.29 -17.85 -7.72
C THR A 332 -26.11 -17.66 -8.67
N THR A 333 -26.31 -16.86 -9.71
CA THR A 333 -25.25 -16.43 -10.62
C THR A 333 -24.89 -14.99 -10.33
N SER A 334 -23.59 -14.72 -10.25
CA SER A 334 -23.07 -13.38 -10.06
C SER A 334 -23.04 -12.63 -11.39
N ILE A 335 -23.62 -11.44 -11.41
CA ILE A 335 -23.73 -10.54 -12.54
C ILE A 335 -22.84 -9.33 -12.29
N PHE A 336 -22.03 -8.97 -13.28
CA PHE A 336 -21.25 -7.75 -13.32
C PHE A 336 -22.08 -6.58 -13.84
N VAL A 337 -21.98 -5.43 -13.18
CA VAL A 337 -22.58 -4.16 -13.58
C VAL A 337 -21.48 -3.10 -13.64
N SER A 338 -21.34 -2.39 -14.76
CA SER A 338 -20.27 -1.39 -14.98
C SER A 338 -20.47 -0.05 -14.25
N ILE A 339 -21.00 -0.08 -13.02
CA ILE A 339 -21.15 1.10 -12.15
C ILE A 339 -20.88 0.75 -10.69
N GLY A 340 -20.28 1.68 -9.94
CA GLY A 340 -19.80 1.45 -8.58
C GLY A 340 -19.81 2.69 -7.68
N LYS A 341 -19.13 2.61 -6.52
CA LYS A 341 -19.16 3.64 -5.46
C LYS A 341 -18.74 5.03 -5.91
N ASN A 342 -17.83 5.16 -6.88
CA ASN A 342 -17.37 6.46 -7.41
C ASN A 342 -18.49 7.25 -8.10
N ARG A 343 -19.57 6.58 -8.51
CA ARG A 343 -20.79 7.21 -9.03
C ARG A 343 -21.88 7.32 -7.97
N LYS A 344 -21.47 7.25 -6.69
CA LYS A 344 -22.31 7.24 -5.49
C LYS A 344 -23.33 6.11 -5.46
N VAL A 345 -23.05 4.98 -6.13
CA VAL A 345 -23.99 3.85 -6.18
C VAL A 345 -23.95 3.09 -4.87
N PHE A 346 -25.11 2.97 -4.24
CA PHE A 346 -25.32 2.24 -2.99
C PHE A 346 -26.11 0.94 -3.23
N PRO A 347 -26.13 0.00 -2.27
CA PRO A 347 -26.85 -1.27 -2.44
C PRO A 347 -28.33 -1.07 -2.79
N ARG A 348 -28.97 -0.05 -2.20
CA ARG A 348 -30.36 0.32 -2.48
C ARG A 348 -30.58 0.74 -3.93
N ASP A 349 -29.60 1.39 -4.55
CA ASP A 349 -29.69 1.84 -5.95
C ASP A 349 -29.65 0.65 -6.91
N LEU A 350 -28.83 -0.36 -6.62
CA LEU A 350 -28.77 -1.59 -7.42
C LEU A 350 -30.02 -2.44 -7.22
N ILE A 351 -30.50 -2.58 -5.99
CA ILE A 351 -31.78 -3.25 -5.72
C ILE A 351 -32.91 -2.59 -6.50
N ALA A 352 -33.00 -1.25 -6.49
CA ALA A 352 -34.02 -0.52 -7.25
C ALA A 352 -33.85 -0.66 -8.77
N LEU A 353 -32.61 -0.68 -9.26
CA LEU A 353 -32.30 -0.86 -10.68
C LEU A 353 -32.74 -2.25 -11.18
N PHE A 354 -32.49 -3.31 -10.41
CA PHE A 354 -32.86 -4.67 -10.78
C PHE A 354 -34.35 -4.96 -10.52
N ALA A 355 -34.94 -4.42 -9.45
CA ALA A 355 -36.38 -4.54 -9.17
C ALA A 355 -37.27 -3.77 -10.16
N GLY A 356 -36.70 -2.86 -10.96
CA GLY A 356 -37.39 -2.16 -12.04
C GLY A 356 -37.55 -2.98 -13.33
N VAL A 357 -36.98 -4.19 -13.39
CA VAL A 357 -37.20 -5.15 -14.48
C VAL A 357 -38.38 -6.03 -14.07
N ASP A 358 -39.41 -6.13 -14.92
CA ASP A 358 -40.74 -6.74 -14.65
C ASP A 358 -40.73 -8.23 -14.20
N SER A 359 -39.55 -8.82 -13.98
CA SER A 359 -39.35 -10.24 -13.65
C SER A 359 -38.52 -10.48 -12.38
N ILE A 360 -38.09 -9.44 -11.64
CA ILE A 360 -37.19 -9.57 -10.48
C ILE A 360 -37.82 -8.92 -9.26
N THR A 361 -38.04 -9.69 -8.19
CA THR A 361 -38.42 -9.17 -6.88
C THR A 361 -37.18 -9.05 -5.99
N GLY A 362 -37.24 -8.22 -4.94
CA GLY A 362 -36.10 -8.02 -4.03
C GLY A 362 -35.63 -9.29 -3.30
N GLU A 363 -36.43 -10.36 -3.31
CA GLU A 363 -36.12 -11.68 -2.75
C GLU A 363 -35.23 -12.51 -3.70
N ASP A 364 -35.23 -12.20 -5.00
CA ASP A 364 -34.39 -12.87 -6.00
C ASP A 364 -32.95 -12.33 -6.04
N ILE A 365 -32.67 -11.26 -5.28
CA ILE A 365 -31.39 -10.56 -5.24
C ILE A 365 -30.60 -11.03 -4.02
N GLY A 366 -29.52 -11.76 -4.28
CA GLY A 366 -28.58 -12.26 -3.28
C GLY A 366 -27.54 -11.22 -2.87
N GLN A 367 -26.27 -11.63 -2.71
CA GLN A 367 -25.22 -10.72 -2.27
C GLN A 367 -24.93 -9.62 -3.31
N ILE A 368 -24.84 -8.38 -2.81
CA ILE A 368 -24.46 -7.22 -3.62
C ILE A 368 -23.09 -6.72 -3.16
N LYS A 369 -22.10 -6.83 -4.04
CA LYS A 369 -20.74 -6.35 -3.80
C LYS A 369 -20.44 -5.17 -4.70
N ILE A 370 -20.46 -3.98 -4.11
CA ILE A 370 -20.17 -2.72 -4.82
C ILE A 370 -18.68 -2.39 -4.69
N LEU A 371 -18.00 -2.27 -5.82
CA LEU A 371 -16.62 -1.82 -5.93
C LEU A 371 -16.61 -0.38 -6.48
N ASP A 372 -15.43 0.22 -6.64
CA ASP A 372 -15.37 1.67 -6.88
C ASP A 372 -15.90 2.06 -8.27
N ASN A 373 -15.66 1.22 -9.28
CA ASN A 373 -16.05 1.48 -10.67
C ASN A 373 -17.09 0.50 -11.25
N TYR A 374 -17.36 -0.61 -10.56
CA TYR A 374 -18.30 -1.64 -10.99
C TYR A 374 -18.87 -2.39 -9.78
N SER A 375 -19.92 -3.16 -9.98
CA SER A 375 -20.60 -3.90 -8.92
C SER A 375 -20.89 -5.33 -9.36
N PHE A 376 -20.99 -6.22 -8.38
CA PHE A 376 -21.48 -7.58 -8.57
C PHE A 376 -22.80 -7.76 -7.83
N VAL A 377 -23.77 -8.36 -8.50
CA VAL A 377 -25.09 -8.67 -7.94
C VAL A 377 -25.36 -10.14 -8.21
N GLU A 378 -25.63 -10.91 -7.16
CA GLU A 378 -26.08 -12.29 -7.31
C GLU A 378 -27.58 -12.34 -7.57
N LEU A 379 -28.00 -13.02 -8.64
CA LEU A 379 -29.41 -13.26 -8.98
C LEU A 379 -29.67 -14.76 -9.17
N ALA A 380 -30.92 -15.19 -8.99
CA ALA A 380 -31.36 -16.53 -9.38
C ALA A 380 -31.09 -16.80 -10.88
N ASN A 381 -30.58 -17.99 -11.20
CA ASN A 381 -30.19 -18.38 -12.55
C ASN A 381 -31.31 -18.18 -13.59
N GLU A 382 -32.55 -18.51 -13.23
CA GLU A 382 -33.73 -18.43 -14.12
C GLU A 382 -34.06 -17.01 -14.60
N LYS A 383 -33.61 -15.99 -13.85
CA LYS A 383 -33.92 -14.56 -14.11
C LYS A 383 -32.70 -13.76 -14.57
N THR A 384 -31.53 -14.40 -14.64
CA THR A 384 -30.26 -13.73 -14.92
C THR A 384 -30.17 -13.24 -16.38
N ASP A 385 -30.60 -14.05 -17.36
CA ASP A 385 -30.57 -13.67 -18.78
C ASP A 385 -31.49 -12.48 -19.08
N SER A 386 -32.72 -12.51 -18.55
CA SER A 386 -33.68 -11.41 -18.72
C SER A 386 -33.18 -10.11 -18.09
N ALA A 387 -32.51 -10.18 -16.93
CA ALA A 387 -31.90 -9.01 -16.29
C ALA A 387 -30.78 -8.39 -17.14
N ILE A 388 -29.94 -9.23 -17.76
CA ILE A 388 -28.84 -8.79 -18.61
C ILE A 388 -29.39 -8.11 -19.87
N GLU A 389 -30.36 -8.72 -20.55
CA GLU A 389 -30.95 -8.14 -21.77
C GLU A 389 -31.67 -6.81 -21.49
N ALA A 390 -32.40 -6.71 -20.37
CA ALA A 390 -33.14 -5.50 -20.02
C ALA A 390 -32.23 -4.34 -19.57
N LEU A 391 -31.13 -4.62 -18.87
CA LEU A 391 -30.29 -3.57 -18.25
C LEU A 391 -29.04 -3.22 -19.08
N ASN A 392 -28.59 -4.09 -19.98
CA ASN A 392 -27.43 -3.80 -20.82
C ASN A 392 -27.72 -2.65 -21.80
N ASN A 393 -26.82 -1.68 -21.87
CA ASN A 393 -26.95 -0.40 -22.60
C ASN A 393 -28.00 0.60 -22.08
N THR A 394 -28.60 0.36 -20.93
CA THR A 394 -29.49 1.36 -20.30
C THR A 394 -28.68 2.50 -19.67
N GLU A 395 -29.25 3.71 -19.65
CA GLU A 395 -28.58 4.87 -19.07
C GLU A 395 -28.91 4.99 -17.57
N PHE A 396 -27.87 4.92 -16.74
CA PHE A 396 -28.00 5.07 -15.29
C PHE A 396 -26.92 6.01 -14.76
N ARG A 397 -27.36 7.11 -14.13
CA ARG A 397 -26.50 8.19 -13.60
C ARG A 397 -25.48 8.73 -14.63
N GLY A 398 -25.97 9.01 -15.85
CA GLY A 398 -25.20 9.65 -16.92
C GLY A 398 -24.15 8.77 -17.57
N ARG A 399 -24.31 7.43 -17.50
CA ARG A 399 -23.48 6.47 -18.22
C ARG A 399 -24.33 5.30 -18.69
N LYS A 400 -24.04 4.79 -19.89
CA LYS A 400 -24.58 3.51 -20.36
C LYS A 400 -24.00 2.37 -19.53
N LEU A 401 -24.87 1.56 -18.94
CA LEU A 401 -24.49 0.38 -18.17
C LEU A 401 -24.09 -0.75 -19.12
N THR A 402 -23.04 -1.46 -18.75
CA THR A 402 -22.68 -2.76 -19.31
C THR A 402 -22.94 -3.79 -18.23
N VAL A 403 -23.86 -4.71 -18.52
CA VAL A 403 -24.28 -5.78 -17.61
C VAL A 403 -23.94 -7.11 -18.26
N ASN A 404 -23.19 -7.98 -17.58
CA ASN A 404 -22.72 -9.26 -18.10
C ASN A 404 -22.57 -10.29 -16.98
N TYR A 405 -22.48 -11.57 -17.33
CA TYR A 405 -22.06 -12.63 -16.40
C TYR A 405 -20.69 -12.33 -15.77
N ALA A 406 -20.57 -12.48 -14.45
CA ALA A 406 -19.30 -12.39 -13.77
C ALA A 406 -18.48 -13.66 -14.06
N ARG A 407 -17.31 -13.51 -14.70
CA ARG A 407 -16.43 -14.66 -14.96
C ARG A 407 -15.94 -15.24 -13.64
N LYS A 408 -16.30 -16.50 -13.34
CA LYS A 408 -15.65 -17.28 -12.29
C LYS A 408 -14.19 -17.48 -12.69
N LYS A 409 -13.30 -17.21 -11.75
CA LYS A 409 -11.87 -17.47 -11.88
C LYS A 409 -11.68 -18.92 -11.42
N ASP A 410 -11.42 -19.83 -12.36
CA ASP A 410 -11.03 -21.21 -12.06
C ASP A 410 -9.66 -21.26 -11.34
#